data_AF-A0A931T126-F1
#
_entry.id   AF-A0A931T126-F1
#
_cell.length_a   1.000
_cell.length_b   1.000
_cell.length_c   1.000
_cell.angle_alpha   90.00
_cell.angle_beta   90.00
_cell.angle_gamma   90.00
#
_symmetry.space_group_name_H-M   'P 1'
#
loop_
_entity.id
_entity.type
_entity.pdbx_description
1 polymer ?
#
loop_
_entity_poly.entity_id
_entity_poly.type
_entity_poly.pdbx_seq_one_letter_code
_entity_poly.pdbx_strand_id
1 'polypeptide(L)'
;MTPDGIRASIRSRDGARSNVIAETFGGGGHQGAAGFTLPGTLDDVVMKALAVVDKELHESDGARPRTTGNEVTRKRGNRKTR
;
A
#
# COMPACT_ATOMS: atom_id res chain seq x y z
N MET A 1 3.45 -22.69 -6.20
CA MET A 1 3.79 -22.13 -4.87
C MET A 1 5.24 -22.48 -4.60
N THR A 2 6.11 -21.49 -4.48
CA THR A 2 7.46 -21.75 -3.95
C THR A 2 7.33 -22.20 -2.49
N PRO A 3 8.06 -23.24 -2.05
CA PRO A 3 7.95 -23.78 -0.69
C PRO A 3 8.28 -22.74 0.41
N ASP A 4 8.91 -21.63 0.04
CA ASP A 4 9.41 -20.60 0.97
C ASP A 4 8.40 -19.47 1.29
N GLY A 5 7.19 -19.49 0.73
CA GLY A 5 6.14 -18.49 0.99
C GLY A 5 5.97 -17.43 -0.10
N ILE A 6 5.30 -16.32 0.25
CA ILE A 6 4.92 -15.24 -0.66
C ILE A 6 5.91 -14.08 -0.50
N ARG A 7 6.55 -13.71 -1.62
CA ARG A 7 7.50 -12.60 -1.69
C ARG A 7 6.77 -11.32 -2.08
N ALA A 8 6.79 -10.34 -1.18
CA ALA A 8 6.32 -8.99 -1.45
C ALA A 8 7.51 -8.08 -1.76
N SER A 9 7.44 -7.34 -2.87
CA SER A 9 8.43 -6.33 -3.25
C SER A 9 7.76 -4.96 -3.27
N ILE A 10 8.21 -4.07 -2.38
CA ILE A 10 7.65 -2.74 -2.20
C ILE A 10 8.62 -1.73 -2.82
N ARG A 11 8.05 -0.74 -3.51
CA ARG A 11 8.77 0.41 -4.03
C ARG A 11 8.03 1.65 -3.56
N SER A 12 8.76 2.63 -3.05
CA SER A 12 8.18 3.89 -2.62
C SER A 12 8.84 5.05 -3.34
N ARG A 13 8.06 6.12 -3.50
CA ARG A 13 8.51 7.41 -3.99
C ARG A 13 8.01 8.47 -3.01
N ASP A 14 8.72 9.58 -2.90
CA ASP A 14 8.23 10.79 -2.25
C ASP A 14 7.83 10.63 -0.77
N GLY A 15 8.77 10.19 0.09
CA GLY A 15 8.64 10.27 1.55
C GLY A 15 8.15 9.00 2.25
N ALA A 16 7.56 8.05 1.55
CA ALA A 16 7.22 6.74 2.12
C ALA A 16 8.48 5.86 2.29
N ARG A 17 8.61 5.20 3.45
CA ARG A 17 9.79 4.39 3.81
C ARG A 17 9.50 2.91 3.63
N SER A 18 9.87 2.37 2.47
CA SER A 18 9.66 0.94 2.15
C SER A 18 10.43 0.00 3.09
N ASN A 19 11.60 0.43 3.58
CA ASN A 19 12.44 -0.35 4.49
C ASN A 19 11.74 -0.63 5.82
N VAL A 20 11.06 0.37 6.41
CA VAL A 20 10.36 0.23 7.70
C VAL A 20 9.23 -0.80 7.60
N ILE A 21 8.48 -0.76 6.50
CA ILE A 21 7.43 -1.74 6.21
C ILE A 21 8.03 -3.13 6.10
N ALA A 22 9.14 -3.30 5.37
CA ALA A 22 9.78 -4.60 5.19
C ALA A 22 10.39 -5.14 6.49
N GLU A 23 11.04 -4.30 7.29
CA GLU A 23 11.62 -4.65 8.60
C GLU A 23 10.55 -5.17 9.58
N THR A 24 9.33 -4.59 9.54
CA THR A 24 8.20 -5.03 10.37
C THR A 24 7.82 -6.50 10.12
N PHE A 25 8.05 -7.00 8.91
CA PHE A 25 7.78 -8.39 8.52
C PHE A 25 9.02 -9.29 8.55
N GLY A 26 10.14 -8.82 9.09
CA GLY A 26 11.41 -9.56 9.12
C GLY A 26 12.14 -9.59 7.77
N GLY A 27 11.77 -8.71 6.84
CA GLY A 27 12.51 -8.46 5.61
C GLY A 27 13.50 -7.30 5.74
N GLY A 28 13.84 -6.67 4.62
CA GLY A 28 14.76 -5.54 4.60
C GLY A 28 14.96 -4.93 3.21
N GLY A 29 15.70 -3.82 3.16
CA GLY A 29 16.04 -3.14 1.91
C GLY A 29 16.36 -1.65 2.11
N HIS A 30 16.18 -0.88 1.04
CA HIS A 30 16.39 0.56 1.03
C HIS A 30 15.08 1.33 1.19
N GLN A 31 15.18 2.60 1.59
CA GLN A 31 14.03 3.49 1.77
C GLN A 31 13.10 3.52 0.54
N GLY A 32 13.65 3.49 -0.68
CA GLY A 32 12.88 3.48 -1.93
C GLY A 32 12.55 2.08 -2.49
N ALA A 33 13.17 1.02 -1.97
CA ALA A 33 12.97 -0.32 -2.47
C ALA A 33 13.29 -1.37 -1.39
N ALA A 34 12.27 -2.09 -0.93
CA ALA A 34 12.43 -3.14 0.06
C ALA A 34 11.59 -4.37 -0.29
N GLY A 35 11.81 -5.46 0.43
CA GLY A 35 11.01 -6.67 0.26
C GLY A 35 11.07 -7.57 1.48
N PHE A 36 10.05 -8.40 1.58
CA PHE A 36 9.94 -9.41 2.63
C PHE A 36 9.27 -10.66 2.06
N THR A 37 9.44 -11.78 2.75
CA THR A 37 8.80 -13.05 2.40
C THR A 37 8.04 -13.56 3.62
N LEU A 38 6.75 -13.81 3.46
CA LEU A 38 5.92 -14.38 4.53
C LEU A 38 5.34 -15.73 4.11
N PRO A 39 5.36 -16.74 5.00
CA PRO A 39 4.58 -17.95 4.81
C PRO A 39 3.10 -17.67 5.07
N GLY A 40 2.21 -18.25 4.25
CA GLY A 40 0.76 -18.09 4.41
C GLY A 40 0.01 -17.99 3.08
N THR A 41 -1.27 -17.60 3.16
CA THR A 41 -2.10 -17.32 2.00
C THR A 41 -1.83 -15.92 1.44
N LEU A 42 -2.12 -15.71 0.15
CA LEU A 42 -1.94 -14.39 -0.47
C LEU A 42 -2.79 -13.33 0.21
N ASP A 43 -4.04 -13.65 0.53
CA ASP A 43 -4.96 -12.71 1.16
C ASP A 43 -4.49 -12.28 2.55
N ASP A 44 -3.99 -13.21 3.38
CA ASP A 44 -3.45 -12.86 4.69
C ASP A 44 -2.22 -11.96 4.60
N VAL A 45 -1.32 -12.25 3.66
CA VAL A 45 -0.10 -11.46 3.43
C VAL A 45 -0.46 -10.07 2.93
N VAL A 46 -1.43 -9.96 2.02
CA VAL A 46 -1.91 -8.68 1.50
C VAL A 46 -2.60 -7.86 2.59
N MET A 47 -3.49 -8.45 3.39
CA MET A 47 -4.18 -7.74 4.48
C MET A 47 -3.19 -7.21 5.52
N LYS A 48 -2.21 -8.04 5.93
CA LYS A 48 -1.16 -7.62 6.86
C LYS A 48 -0.30 -6.50 6.28
N ALA A 49 0.14 -6.65 5.03
CA ALA A 49 0.95 -5.65 4.35
C ALA A 49 0.23 -4.30 4.25
N LEU A 50 -1.05 -4.29 3.83
CA LEU A 50 -1.85 -3.08 3.72
C LEU A 50 -2.03 -2.38 5.06
N ALA A 51 -2.26 -3.11 6.15
CA ALA A 51 -2.41 -2.51 7.48
C ALA A 51 -1.13 -1.79 7.95
N VAL A 52 0.05 -2.36 7.67
CA VAL A 52 1.34 -1.74 8.02
C VAL A 52 1.67 -0.57 7.11
N VAL A 53 1.40 -0.67 5.80
CA VAL A 53 1.56 0.43 4.85
C VAL A 53 0.65 1.60 5.24
N ASP A 54 -0.61 1.33 5.58
CA ASP A 54 -1.57 2.35 5.97
C ASP A 54 -1.11 3.08 7.24
N LYS A 55 -0.59 2.36 8.23
CA LYS A 55 0.01 2.96 9.43
C LYS A 55 1.23 3.83 9.11
N GLU A 56 2.17 3.31 8.31
CA GLU A 56 3.39 4.05 7.92
C GLU A 56 3.05 5.30 7.11
N LEU A 57 2.05 5.20 6.21
CA LEU A 57 1.54 6.33 5.48
C LEU A 57 0.91 7.34 6.43
N HIS A 58 -0.01 6.95 7.34
CA HIS A 58 -0.63 7.89 8.29
C HIS A 58 0.39 8.58 9.22
N GLU A 59 1.45 7.88 9.66
CA GLU A 59 2.53 8.49 10.43
C GLU A 59 3.38 9.46 9.58
N SER A 60 3.54 9.18 8.29
CA SER A 60 4.25 10.04 7.33
C SER A 60 3.40 11.19 6.77
N ASP A 61 2.07 11.04 6.77
CA ASP A 61 1.07 11.94 6.16
C ASP A 61 0.79 13.18 7.03
N GLY A 62 1.33 13.23 8.24
CA GLY A 62 1.39 14.48 9.03
C GLY A 62 2.05 15.64 8.29
N ALA A 63 2.68 15.39 7.13
CA ALA A 63 3.35 16.39 6.30
C ALA A 63 2.71 16.66 4.92
N ARG A 64 1.63 15.99 4.47
CA ARG A 64 1.03 16.25 3.14
C ARG A 64 -0.51 16.13 3.12
N PRO A 65 -1.24 17.04 2.45
CA PRO A 65 -2.68 16.92 2.33
C PRO A 65 -3.05 15.77 1.38
N ARG A 66 -3.89 14.85 1.86
CA ARG A 66 -4.48 13.74 1.12
C ARG A 66 -5.30 14.25 -0.07
N THR A 67 -4.78 14.12 -1.30
CA THR A 67 -5.64 14.15 -2.48
C THR A 67 -6.38 12.82 -2.54
N THR A 68 -7.55 12.75 -1.92
CA THR A 68 -8.48 11.63 -2.11
C THR A 68 -8.91 11.62 -3.57
N GLY A 69 -8.23 10.82 -4.39
CA GLY A 69 -8.63 10.51 -5.76
C GLY A 69 -9.88 9.63 -5.76
N ASN A 70 -11.05 10.22 -5.50
CA ASN A 70 -12.33 9.62 -5.83
C ASN A 70 -13.32 10.70 -6.29
N GLU A 71 -12.97 11.40 -7.36
CA GLU A 71 -13.96 12.11 -8.17
C GLU A 71 -14.34 11.21 -9.35
N VAL A 72 -15.08 10.13 -9.06
CA VAL A 72 -15.89 9.47 -10.08
C VAL A 72 -17.04 10.41 -10.37
N THR A 73 -16.84 11.29 -11.34
CA THR A 73 -17.87 12.15 -11.94
C THR A 73 -18.99 11.27 -12.48
N ARG A 74 -19.95 10.94 -11.62
CA ARG A 74 -21.28 10.50 -12.04
C ARG A 74 -21.96 11.71 -12.66
N LYS A 75 -21.66 11.97 -13.93
CA LYS A 75 -22.42 12.90 -14.76
C LYS A 75 -23.85 12.35 -14.85
N ARG A 76 -24.72 12.83 -13.95
CA ARG A 76 -26.17 12.63 -14.03
C ARG A 76 -26.63 13.00 -15.43
N GLY A 77 -27.02 12.00 -16.22
CA GLY A 77 -27.82 12.21 -17.42
C GLY A 77 -29.15 12.83 -16.98
N ASN A 78 -29.27 14.15 -17.12
CA ASN A 78 -30.51 14.85 -16.85
C ASN A 78 -31.45 14.64 -18.04
N ARG A 79 -32.42 13.77 -17.83
CA ARG A 79 -33.64 13.64 -18.63
C ARG A 79 -34.46 14.93 -18.47
N LYS A 80 -34.73 15.63 -19.58
CA LYS A 80 -35.78 16.66 -19.68
C LYS A 80 -36.30 16.59 -21.13
N THR A 81 -37.37 15.85 -21.44
CA THR A 81 -38.78 16.31 -21.42
C THR A 81 -38.92 17.80 -21.75
N ARG A 82 -39.11 18.14 -23.02
CA ARG A 82 -40.37 18.71 -23.54
C ARG A 82 -40.30 18.83 -25.06
#